data_AF-A0AAW8LJW4-F1
#
_entry.id   AF-A0AAW8LJW4-F1
#
_cell.length_a   1.000
_cell.length_b   1.000
_cell.length_c   1.000
_cell.angle_alpha   90.00
_cell.angle_beta   90.00
_cell.angle_gamma   90.00
#
_symmetry.space_group_name_H-M   'P 1'
#
loop_
_entity.id
_entity.type
_entity.pdbx_description
1 polymer ?
#
loop_
_entity_poly.entity_id
_entity_poly.type
_entity_poly.pdbx_seq_one_letter_code
_entity_poly.pdbx_strand_id
1 'polypeptide(L)'
;MSRLTNDLRERMARCVLDNAFAEQEKEADQNLYLAGDKIYDDIYGAHQKAMKSLPKDWLNTSQYIKIAIAGQTHDVYFTESRLIGYEHYWQKPKLYVGDEQVCIDFLKALDVTKDMKKQRKAMEREVNAILHSVQTFKKLWEVWPASKSLLEKFVSKPTVGMLPAIQFDKVNAALGLPVDEVPA
;
A
#
# COMPACT_ATOMS: atom_id res chain seq x y z
N MET A 1 -17.21 -26.75 1.20
CA MET A 1 -17.16 -25.36 0.68
C MET A 1 -16.13 -24.58 1.48
N SER A 2 -15.19 -23.89 0.84
CA SER A 2 -14.13 -23.16 1.55
C SER A 2 -14.71 -21.96 2.32
N ARG A 3 -14.40 -21.87 3.61
CA ARG A 3 -14.79 -20.77 4.50
C ARG A 3 -13.89 -19.55 4.21
N LEU A 4 -14.47 -18.36 4.18
CA LEU A 4 -13.71 -17.12 4.10
C LEU A 4 -12.97 -16.89 5.43
N THR A 5 -11.64 -17.05 5.41
CA THR A 5 -10.73 -16.70 6.52
C THR A 5 -10.45 -15.19 6.53
N ASN A 6 -9.93 -14.65 7.63
CA ASN A 6 -9.59 -13.22 7.70
C ASN A 6 -8.49 -12.84 6.71
N ASP A 7 -7.43 -13.65 6.60
CA ASP A 7 -6.39 -13.47 5.57
C ASP A 7 -6.98 -13.40 4.16
N LEU A 8 -7.93 -14.30 3.85
CA LEU A 8 -8.57 -14.32 2.54
C LEU A 8 -9.38 -13.04 2.28
N ARG A 9 -10.09 -12.53 3.30
CA ARG A 9 -10.82 -11.25 3.21
C ARG A 9 -9.87 -10.09 2.97
N GLU A 10 -8.77 -10.00 3.71
CA GLU A 10 -7.78 -8.92 3.54
C GLU A 10 -7.18 -8.93 2.13
N ARG A 11 -6.83 -10.11 1.61
CA ARG A 11 -6.32 -10.26 0.24
C ARG A 11 -7.35 -9.91 -0.82
N MET A 12 -8.61 -10.27 -0.61
CA MET A 12 -9.72 -9.92 -1.50
C MET A 12 -10.00 -8.41 -1.48
N ALA A 13 -10.03 -7.79 -0.30
CA ALA A 13 -10.21 -6.35 -0.15
C ALA A 13 -9.10 -5.59 -0.87
N ARG A 14 -7.83 -5.96 -0.63
CA ARG A 14 -6.68 -5.39 -1.33
C ARG A 14 -6.81 -5.54 -2.85
N CYS A 15 -7.18 -6.73 -3.34
CA CYS A 15 -7.35 -6.96 -4.77
C CYS A 15 -8.40 -6.05 -5.41
N VAL A 16 -9.54 -5.83 -4.74
CA VAL A 16 -10.59 -4.93 -5.26
C VAL A 16 -10.12 -3.48 -5.24
N LEU A 17 -9.54 -3.04 -4.11
CA LEU A 17 -9.09 -1.67 -3.95
C LEU A 17 -7.94 -1.34 -4.91
N ASP A 18 -6.98 -2.25 -5.11
CA ASP A 18 -5.89 -2.05 -6.06
C ASP A 18 -6.40 -2.00 -7.50
N ASN A 19 -7.39 -2.83 -7.85
CA ASN A 19 -7.99 -2.76 -9.18
C ASN A 19 -8.66 -1.41 -9.46
N ALA A 20 -9.24 -0.76 -8.44
CA ALA A 20 -9.93 0.51 -8.59
C ALA A 20 -9.03 1.74 -8.45
N PHE A 21 -8.03 1.69 -7.55
CA PHE A 21 -7.29 2.88 -7.13
C PHE A 21 -5.80 2.86 -7.46
N ALA A 22 -5.18 1.71 -7.78
CA ALA A 22 -3.71 1.64 -7.85
C ALA A 22 -3.10 2.56 -8.90
N GLU A 23 -3.73 2.71 -10.07
CA GLU A 23 -3.24 3.57 -11.14
C GLU A 23 -3.36 5.05 -10.75
N GLN A 24 -4.53 5.45 -10.25
CA GLN A 24 -4.80 6.82 -9.81
C GLN A 24 -3.92 7.22 -8.61
N GLU A 25 -3.69 6.28 -7.68
CA GLU A 25 -2.81 6.47 -6.52
C GLU A 25 -1.37 6.68 -6.96
N LYS A 26 -0.89 5.85 -7.87
CA LYS A 26 0.45 5.98 -8.46
C LYS A 26 0.62 7.31 -9.20
N GLU A 27 -0.36 7.70 -10.01
CA GLU A 27 -0.33 8.97 -10.75
C GLU A 27 -0.35 10.17 -9.80
N ALA A 28 -1.22 10.16 -8.79
CA ALA A 28 -1.31 11.24 -7.79
C ALA A 28 -0.02 11.37 -6.98
N ASP A 29 0.55 10.25 -6.49
CA ASP A 29 1.83 10.26 -5.78
C ASP A 29 2.98 10.73 -6.69
N GLN A 30 3.02 10.31 -7.97
CA GLN A 30 4.03 10.77 -8.93
C GLN A 30 3.91 12.28 -9.19
N ASN A 31 2.70 12.80 -9.36
CA ASN A 31 2.47 14.24 -9.54
C ASN A 31 2.87 15.05 -8.31
N LEU A 32 2.62 14.51 -7.10
CA LEU A 32 3.08 15.13 -5.86
C LEU A 32 4.61 15.16 -5.76
N TYR A 33 5.30 14.09 -6.16
CA TYR A 33 6.76 14.07 -6.19
C TYR A 33 7.35 15.04 -7.22
N LEU A 34 6.73 15.16 -8.40
CA LEU A 34 7.14 16.16 -9.40
C LEU A 34 6.94 17.59 -8.89
N ALA A 35 5.87 17.86 -8.13
CA ALA A 35 5.70 19.14 -7.46
C ALA A 35 6.75 19.36 -6.35
N GLY A 36 7.11 18.30 -5.62
CA GLY A 36 8.20 18.32 -4.66
C GLY A 36 9.57 18.60 -5.28
N ASP A 37 9.85 18.06 -6.47
CA ASP A 37 11.07 18.35 -7.23
C ASP A 37 11.18 19.85 -7.56
N LYS A 38 10.06 20.50 -7.91
CA LYS A 38 10.04 21.96 -8.14
C LYS A 38 10.37 22.75 -6.86
N ILE A 39 9.87 22.31 -5.70
CA ILE A 39 10.23 22.91 -4.40
C ILE A 39 11.72 22.71 -4.11
N TYR A 40 12.24 21.52 -4.38
CA TYR A 40 13.67 21.23 -4.24
C TYR A 40 14.50 22.17 -5.11
N ASP A 41 14.14 22.35 -6.38
CA ASP A 41 14.87 23.21 -7.30
C ASP A 41 14.75 24.70 -6.91
N ASP A 42 13.62 25.14 -6.37
CA ASP A 42 13.45 26.49 -5.82
C ASP A 42 14.36 26.75 -4.60
N ILE A 43 14.59 25.76 -3.74
CA ILE A 43 15.42 25.89 -2.54
C ILE A 43 16.91 25.72 -2.88
N TYR A 44 17.26 24.70 -3.65
CA TYR A 44 18.65 24.26 -3.84
C TYR A 44 19.18 24.44 -5.26
N GLY A 45 18.34 24.75 -6.25
CA GLY A 45 18.72 24.78 -7.67
C GLY A 45 19.94 25.67 -7.95
N ALA A 46 19.96 26.87 -7.38
CA ALA A 46 21.08 27.80 -7.48
C ALA A 46 22.35 27.31 -6.76
N HIS A 47 22.22 26.39 -5.80
CA HIS A 47 23.29 25.94 -4.91
C HIS A 47 23.83 24.55 -5.25
N GLN A 48 23.22 23.80 -6.17
CA GLN A 48 23.57 22.40 -6.44
C GLN A 48 25.06 22.21 -6.78
N LYS A 49 25.65 23.13 -7.55
CA LYS A 49 27.08 23.07 -7.90
C LYS A 49 27.97 23.20 -6.66
N ALA A 50 27.63 24.12 -5.76
CA ALA A 50 28.36 24.31 -4.50
C ALA A 50 28.17 23.10 -3.58
N MET A 51 26.94 22.60 -3.44
CA MET A 51 26.62 21.42 -2.63
C MET A 51 27.43 20.19 -3.08
N LYS A 52 27.55 19.96 -4.39
CA LYS A 52 28.35 18.86 -4.96
C LYS A 52 29.87 19.05 -4.83
N SER A 53 30.33 20.28 -4.61
CA SER A 53 31.77 20.58 -4.43
C SER A 53 32.26 20.40 -2.99
N LEU A 54 31.35 20.26 -2.04
CA LEU A 54 31.70 19.99 -0.65
C LEU A 54 32.35 18.61 -0.52
N PRO A 55 33.20 18.39 0.50
CA PRO A 55 33.75 17.08 0.78
C PRO A 55 32.66 16.03 0.96
N LYS A 56 33.04 14.78 0.71
CA LYS A 56 32.14 13.63 0.85
C LYS A 56 31.52 13.60 2.26
N ASP A 57 30.24 13.24 2.32
CA ASP A 57 29.46 13.06 3.56
C ASP A 57 29.26 14.35 4.39
N TRP A 58 29.61 15.53 3.85
CA TRP A 58 29.32 16.81 4.49
C TRP A 58 27.82 17.15 4.47
N LEU A 59 27.15 16.80 3.38
CA LEU A 59 25.70 16.94 3.22
C LEU A 59 25.04 15.57 3.22
N ASN A 60 23.83 15.55 3.76
CA ASN A 60 23.02 14.34 3.78
C ASN A 60 22.32 14.14 2.43
N THR A 61 22.08 12.88 2.08
CA THR A 61 21.21 12.51 0.98
C THR A 61 19.85 12.12 1.54
N SER A 62 18.77 12.69 1.00
CA SER A 62 17.40 12.40 1.43
C SER A 62 16.45 12.45 0.23
N GLN A 63 15.35 11.69 0.32
CA GLN A 63 14.25 11.76 -0.63
C GLN A 63 13.17 12.75 -0.19
N TYR A 64 13.35 13.44 0.94
CA TYR A 64 12.41 14.45 1.40
C TYR A 64 13.07 15.54 2.25
N ILE A 65 12.36 16.67 2.36
CA ILE A 65 12.66 17.76 3.30
C ILE A 65 11.37 18.19 4.01
N LYS A 66 11.52 18.97 5.08
CA LYS A 66 10.40 19.71 5.69
C LYS A 66 10.38 21.14 5.17
N ILE A 67 9.20 21.69 4.91
CA ILE A 67 9.03 23.13 4.66
C ILE A 67 7.89 23.68 5.51
N ALA A 68 7.74 25.01 5.52
CA ALA A 68 6.50 25.63 5.97
C ALA A 68 5.84 26.38 4.81
N ILE A 69 4.53 26.22 4.63
CA ILE A 69 3.72 27.03 3.71
C ILE A 69 2.59 27.64 4.53
N ALA A 70 2.45 28.97 4.52
CA ALA A 70 1.43 29.68 5.28
C ALA A 70 1.37 29.26 6.77
N GLY A 71 2.55 29.00 7.37
CA GLY A 71 2.69 28.55 8.76
C GLY A 71 2.45 27.05 9.01
N GLN A 72 1.99 26.28 8.03
CA GLN A 72 1.80 24.83 8.16
C GLN A 72 3.03 24.04 7.72
N THR A 73 3.37 22.98 8.46
CA THR A 73 4.53 22.12 8.13
C THR A 73 4.13 21.07 7.11
N HIS A 74 4.95 20.90 6.07
CA HIS A 74 4.77 19.86 5.07
C HIS A 74 6.04 19.02 4.90
N ASP A 75 5.87 17.71 4.78
CA ASP A 75 6.89 16.82 4.26
C ASP A 75 6.81 16.83 2.74
N VAL A 76 7.90 17.23 2.10
CA VAL A 76 8.01 17.35 0.64
C VAL A 76 8.92 16.24 0.15
N TYR A 77 8.32 15.27 -0.54
CA TYR A 77 9.03 14.13 -1.13
C TYR A 77 9.40 14.40 -2.58
N PHE A 78 10.52 13.85 -3.01
CA PHE A 78 11.09 13.99 -4.35
C PHE A 78 11.05 12.67 -5.12
N THR A 79 11.23 12.76 -6.43
CA THR A 79 11.27 11.57 -7.31
C THR A 79 12.48 10.68 -7.03
N GLU A 80 13.57 11.25 -6.53
CA GLU A 80 14.81 10.56 -6.21
C GLU A 80 15.47 11.15 -4.96
N SER A 81 16.38 10.37 -4.37
CA SER A 81 17.20 10.85 -3.25
C SER A 81 18.24 11.87 -3.74
N ARG A 82 18.28 13.04 -3.10
CA ARG A 82 19.16 14.16 -3.50
C ARG A 82 19.93 14.71 -2.29
N LEU A 83 21.01 15.46 -2.55
CA LEU A 83 21.74 16.17 -1.50
C LEU A 83 20.83 17.25 -0.89
N ILE A 84 20.78 17.33 0.43
CA ILE A 84 20.03 18.35 1.15
C ILE A 84 20.92 19.04 2.19
N GLY A 85 20.49 20.20 2.67
CA GLY A 85 21.14 20.84 3.81
C GLY A 85 21.11 19.95 5.05
N TYR A 86 22.10 20.11 5.92
CA TYR A 86 22.15 19.40 7.19
C TYR A 86 20.86 19.65 7.99
N GLU A 87 20.29 18.58 8.55
CA GLU A 87 19.02 18.60 9.30
C GLU A 87 17.77 19.11 8.56
N HIS A 88 17.77 19.32 7.24
CA HIS A 88 16.57 19.83 6.52
C HIS A 88 15.42 18.80 6.40
N TYR A 89 15.58 17.61 6.97
CA TYR A 89 14.53 16.62 7.22
C TYR A 89 13.85 16.80 8.59
N TRP A 90 14.43 17.61 9.49
CA TRP A 90 13.86 18.03 10.78
C TRP A 90 13.51 19.53 10.79
N GLN A 91 14.43 20.35 10.27
CA GLN A 91 14.31 21.79 10.15
C GLN A 91 13.69 22.18 8.80
N LYS A 92 13.12 23.39 8.74
CA LYS A 92 12.53 23.93 7.52
C LYS A 92 13.55 24.81 6.78
N PRO A 93 14.19 24.35 5.68
CA PRO A 93 15.02 25.17 4.80
C PRO A 93 14.38 26.48 4.37
N LYS A 94 13.04 26.49 4.18
CA LYS A 94 12.31 27.64 3.68
C LYS A 94 10.93 27.74 4.30
N LEU A 95 10.53 28.98 4.57
CA LEU A 95 9.19 29.37 5.01
C LEU A 95 8.56 30.16 3.86
N TYR A 96 7.50 29.61 3.29
CA TYR A 96 6.75 30.22 2.20
C TYR A 96 5.52 30.93 2.75
N VAL A 97 5.15 32.02 2.09
CA VAL A 97 3.90 32.74 2.41
C VAL A 97 2.70 31.96 1.89
N GLY A 98 2.85 31.28 0.74
CA GLY A 98 1.87 30.39 0.12
C GLY A 98 1.25 30.91 -1.18
N ASP A 99 1.60 32.13 -1.60
CA ASP A 99 1.20 32.73 -2.87
C ASP A 99 2.20 32.42 -4.01
N GLU A 100 3.35 31.82 -3.68
CA GLU A 100 4.32 31.39 -4.66
C GLU A 100 3.77 30.24 -5.52
N GLN A 101 3.93 30.33 -6.84
CA GLN A 101 3.36 29.33 -7.78
C GLN A 101 3.81 27.90 -7.45
N VAL A 102 5.05 27.72 -6.98
CA VAL A 102 5.58 26.41 -6.56
C VAL A 102 4.82 25.83 -5.37
N CYS A 103 4.38 26.68 -4.44
CA CYS A 103 3.58 26.27 -3.28
C CYS A 103 2.15 25.96 -3.69
N ILE A 104 1.55 26.78 -4.56
CA ILE A 104 0.21 26.55 -5.09
C ILE A 104 0.15 25.20 -5.82
N ASP A 105 1.11 24.93 -6.71
CA ASP A 105 1.22 23.67 -7.44
C ASP A 105 1.34 22.47 -6.49
N PHE A 106 2.20 22.59 -5.47
CA PHE A 106 2.42 21.53 -4.49
C PHE A 106 1.18 21.27 -3.62
N LEU A 107 0.54 22.32 -3.10
CA LEU A 107 -0.66 22.19 -2.28
C LEU A 107 -1.82 21.57 -3.08
N LYS A 108 -1.98 21.97 -4.35
CA LYS A 108 -2.97 21.36 -5.24
C LYS A 108 -2.69 19.87 -5.46
N ALA A 109 -1.45 19.48 -5.72
CA ALA A 109 -1.09 18.06 -5.86
C ALA A 109 -1.31 17.29 -4.55
N LEU A 110 -0.97 17.90 -3.41
CA LEU A 110 -1.15 17.31 -2.08
C LEU A 110 -2.63 17.06 -1.76
N ASP A 111 -3.50 18.00 -2.10
CA ASP A 111 -4.94 17.87 -1.88
C ASP A 111 -5.54 16.75 -2.73
N VAL A 112 -5.15 16.64 -4.00
CA VAL A 112 -5.55 15.52 -4.87
C VAL A 112 -5.15 14.17 -4.26
N THR A 113 -3.90 14.05 -3.81
CA THR A 113 -3.41 12.82 -3.17
C THR A 113 -4.16 12.50 -1.87
N LYS A 114 -4.43 13.51 -1.04
CA LYS A 114 -5.19 13.34 0.21
C LYS A 114 -6.63 12.91 -0.05
N ASP A 115 -7.31 13.53 -1.00
CA ASP A 115 -8.68 13.21 -1.35
C ASP A 115 -8.79 11.79 -1.92
N MET A 116 -7.87 11.40 -2.79
CA MET A 116 -7.80 10.04 -3.32
C MET A 116 -7.56 9.01 -2.18
N LYS A 117 -6.60 9.26 -1.26
CA LYS A 117 -6.36 8.37 -0.10
C LYS A 117 -7.58 8.28 0.81
N LYS A 118 -8.31 9.38 0.98
CA LYS A 118 -9.56 9.42 1.74
C LYS A 118 -10.67 8.59 1.07
N GLN A 119 -10.83 8.71 -0.25
CA GLN A 119 -11.79 7.91 -1.01
C GLN A 119 -11.47 6.41 -0.95
N ARG A 120 -10.19 6.05 -1.15
CA ARG A 120 -9.73 4.65 -1.03
C ARG A 120 -10.04 4.09 0.36
N LYS A 121 -9.73 4.85 1.42
CA LYS A 121 -10.00 4.43 2.82
C LYS A 121 -11.50 4.32 3.14
N ALA A 122 -12.33 5.17 2.55
CA ALA A 122 -13.78 5.06 2.68
C ALA A 122 -14.28 3.77 2.02
N MET A 123 -13.84 3.51 0.77
CA MET A 123 -14.19 2.29 0.04
C MET A 123 -13.67 1.03 0.72
N GLU A 124 -12.48 1.07 1.33
CA GLU A 124 -11.93 -0.04 2.11
C GLU A 124 -12.87 -0.45 3.25
N ARG A 125 -13.49 0.51 3.93
CA ARG A 125 -14.45 0.23 5.01
C ARG A 125 -15.70 -0.47 4.47
N GLU A 126 -16.20 -0.01 3.33
CA GLU A 126 -17.38 -0.60 2.68
C GLU A 126 -17.09 -2.03 2.19
N VAL A 127 -15.97 -2.24 1.49
CA VAL A 127 -15.55 -3.56 1.01
C VAL A 127 -15.35 -4.52 2.18
N ASN A 128 -14.69 -4.08 3.26
CA ASN A 128 -14.52 -4.91 4.45
C ASN A 128 -15.87 -5.24 5.09
N ALA A 129 -16.81 -4.30 5.20
CA ALA A 129 -18.15 -4.58 5.73
C ALA A 129 -18.85 -5.70 4.94
N ILE A 130 -18.79 -5.65 3.60
CA ILE A 130 -19.36 -6.71 2.73
C ILE A 130 -18.66 -8.05 2.98
N LEU A 131 -17.33 -8.08 2.94
CA LEU A 131 -16.55 -9.32 3.09
C LEU A 131 -16.72 -9.96 4.48
N HIS A 132 -16.87 -9.16 5.52
CA HIS A 132 -17.14 -9.64 6.88
C HIS A 132 -18.60 -10.07 7.10
N SER A 133 -19.55 -9.60 6.28
CA SER A 133 -20.96 -10.03 6.34
C SER A 133 -21.19 -11.45 5.81
N VAL A 134 -20.25 -11.99 5.04
CA VAL A 134 -20.36 -13.30 4.38
C VAL A 134 -19.30 -14.30 4.87
N GLN A 135 -19.71 -15.56 4.99
CA GLN A 135 -18.83 -16.65 5.45
C GLN A 135 -18.34 -17.56 4.32
N THR A 136 -19.00 -17.53 3.16
CA THR A 136 -18.70 -18.40 2.02
C THR A 136 -18.73 -17.60 0.72
N PHE A 137 -18.00 -18.08 -0.28
CA PHE A 137 -18.01 -17.48 -1.61
C PHE A 137 -19.40 -17.51 -2.28
N LYS A 138 -20.19 -18.58 -2.07
CA LYS A 138 -21.57 -18.66 -2.59
C LYS A 138 -22.39 -17.45 -2.15
N LYS A 139 -22.38 -17.16 -0.84
CA LYS A 139 -23.10 -16.01 -0.28
C LYS A 139 -22.50 -14.68 -0.74
N LEU A 140 -21.17 -14.62 -0.94
CA LEU A 140 -20.53 -13.43 -1.51
C LEU A 140 -21.05 -13.13 -2.91
N TRP A 141 -21.17 -14.12 -3.80
CA TRP A 141 -21.67 -13.88 -5.16
C TRP A 141 -23.18 -13.64 -5.23
N GLU A 142 -23.94 -14.09 -4.23
CA GLU A 142 -25.35 -13.72 -4.09
C GLU A 142 -25.50 -12.24 -3.71
N VAL A 143 -24.69 -11.76 -2.76
CA VAL A 143 -24.74 -10.36 -2.26
C VAL A 143 -24.00 -9.38 -3.19
N TRP A 144 -22.93 -9.83 -3.83
CA TRP A 144 -22.07 -9.01 -4.69
C TRP A 144 -21.64 -9.79 -5.96
N PRO A 145 -22.57 -10.03 -6.91
CA PRO A 145 -22.30 -10.84 -8.10
C PRO A 145 -21.14 -10.29 -8.96
N ALA A 146 -21.05 -8.97 -9.07
CA ALA A 146 -20.02 -8.28 -9.85
C ALA A 146 -18.59 -8.56 -9.34
N SER A 147 -18.42 -8.93 -8.07
CA SER A 147 -17.10 -9.23 -7.50
C SER A 147 -16.48 -10.50 -8.09
N LYS A 148 -17.28 -11.35 -8.73
CA LYS A 148 -16.83 -12.65 -9.24
C LYS A 148 -15.69 -12.51 -10.24
N SER A 149 -15.76 -11.55 -11.17
CA SER A 149 -14.73 -11.32 -12.19
C SER A 149 -13.33 -11.06 -11.60
N LEU A 150 -13.27 -10.41 -10.45
CA LEU A 150 -12.02 -10.08 -9.76
C LEU A 150 -11.61 -11.13 -8.73
N LEU A 151 -12.58 -11.74 -8.04
CA LEU A 151 -12.35 -12.53 -6.83
C LEU A 151 -12.42 -14.05 -7.05
N GLU A 152 -12.88 -14.53 -8.20
CA GLU A 152 -12.96 -15.97 -8.50
C GLU A 152 -11.60 -16.68 -8.40
N LYS A 153 -10.50 -15.97 -8.67
CA LYS A 153 -9.12 -16.47 -8.49
C LYS A 153 -8.78 -16.89 -7.05
N PHE A 154 -9.52 -16.39 -6.06
CA PHE A 154 -9.33 -16.74 -4.64
C PHE A 154 -10.12 -17.98 -4.22
N VAL A 155 -11.02 -18.47 -5.07
CA VAL A 155 -11.67 -19.74 -4.84
C VAL A 155 -10.58 -20.79 -4.97
N SER A 156 -10.23 -21.42 -3.85
CA SER A 156 -9.47 -22.65 -3.90
C SER A 156 -10.25 -23.61 -4.79
N LYS A 157 -9.77 -23.86 -6.02
CA LYS A 157 -10.20 -25.04 -6.76
C LYS A 157 -9.97 -26.19 -5.79
N PRO A 158 -10.97 -27.02 -5.47
CA PRO A 158 -10.69 -28.22 -4.72
C PRO A 158 -9.60 -28.93 -5.49
N THR A 159 -8.43 -29.05 -4.87
CA THR A 159 -7.46 -30.05 -5.25
C THR A 159 -8.26 -31.34 -5.13
N VAL A 160 -8.79 -31.83 -6.24
CA VAL A 160 -9.38 -33.15 -6.33
C VAL A 160 -8.35 -34.08 -5.72
N GLY A 161 -8.77 -34.81 -4.68
CA GLY A 161 -7.91 -35.31 -3.63
C GLY A 161 -6.64 -36.00 -4.11
N MET A 162 -5.51 -35.55 -3.58
CA MET A 162 -4.44 -36.44 -3.17
C MET A 162 -4.12 -36.11 -1.73
N LEU A 163 -5.05 -36.46 -0.83
CA LEU A 163 -4.60 -36.93 0.48
C LEU A 163 -3.78 -38.19 0.14
N PRO A 164 -2.46 -38.27 0.39
CA PRO A 164 -1.83 -39.57 0.43
C PRO A 164 -2.66 -40.40 1.40
N ALA A 165 -3.12 -41.57 0.98
CA ALA A 165 -3.90 -42.45 1.82
C ALA A 165 -3.13 -42.62 3.13
N ILE A 166 -3.62 -41.98 4.20
CA ILE A 166 -3.05 -42.14 5.53
C ILE A 166 -3.26 -43.62 5.82
N GLN A 167 -2.19 -44.41 5.76
CA GLN A 167 -2.23 -45.82 6.14
C GLN A 167 -2.38 -45.86 7.65
N PHE A 168 -3.62 -45.69 8.12
CA PHE A 168 -3.98 -45.68 9.53
C PHE A 168 -3.44 -46.93 10.24
N ASP A 169 -3.34 -48.06 9.55
CA ASP A 169 -2.76 -49.31 10.08
C ASP A 169 -1.30 -49.15 10.50
N LYS A 170 -0.48 -48.42 9.73
CA LYS A 170 0.93 -48.15 10.06
C LYS A 170 1.07 -47.19 11.24
N VAL A 171 0.16 -46.22 11.34
CA VAL A 171 0.16 -45.23 12.42
C VAL A 171 -0.37 -45.84 13.72
N ASN A 172 -1.41 -46.67 13.65
CA ASN A 172 -1.99 -47.39 14.78
C ASN A 172 -1.02 -48.44 15.32
N ALA A 173 -0.31 -49.17 14.45
CA ALA A 173 0.74 -50.11 14.85
C ALA A 173 1.93 -49.41 15.54
N ALA A 174 2.33 -48.21 15.09
CA ALA A 174 3.40 -47.44 15.71
C ALA A 174 3.02 -46.81 17.06
N LEU A 175 1.72 -46.61 17.31
CA LEU A 175 1.18 -45.99 18.53
C LEU A 175 0.62 -47.02 19.54
N GLY A 176 0.66 -48.32 19.24
CA GLY A 176 0.18 -49.39 20.12
C GLY A 176 -1.34 -49.47 20.25
N LEU A 177 -2.08 -48.94 19.27
CA LEU A 177 -3.54 -48.96 19.24
C LEU A 177 -4.03 -50.25 18.52
N PRO A 178 -5.15 -50.86 18.96
CA PRO A 178 -5.68 -52.04 18.31
C PRO A 178 -6.08 -51.71 16.86
N VAL A 179 -5.63 -52.55 15.93
CA VAL A 179 -6.04 -52.52 14.53
C VAL A 179 -7.23 -53.49 14.43
N ASP A 180 -8.41 -52.99 14.05
CA ASP A 180 -9.59 -53.84 13.95
C ASP A 180 -9.35 -54.95 12.92
N GLU A 181 -9.31 -56.20 13.38
CA GLU A 181 -9.40 -57.36 12.51
C GLU A 181 -10.81 -57.40 11.92
N VAL A 182 -10.92 -57.13 10.62
CA VAL A 182 -12.14 -57.46 9.87
C VAL A 182 -12.24 -58.99 9.80
N PRO A 183 -13.29 -59.62 10.34
CA PRO A 183 -13.51 -61.04 10.13
C PRO A 183 -14.02 -61.28 8.71
N ALA A 184 -13.32 -62.18 8.01
CA ALA A 184 -13.68 -62.98 6.81
C ALA A 184 -14.64 -62.37 5.77
#